data_AF-G9KYA6-F1
#
_entry.id   AF-G9KYA6-F1
#
_cell.length_a   1.000
_cell.length_b   1.000
_cell.length_c   1.000
_cell.angle_alpha   90.00
_cell.angle_beta   90.00
_cell.angle_gamma   90.00
#
_symmetry.space_group_name_H-M   'P 1'
#
loop_
_entity.id
_entity.type
_entity.pdbx_description
1 polymer ?
#
loop_
_entity_poly.entity_id
_entity_poly.type
_entity_poly.pdbx_seq_one_letter_code
_entity_poly.pdbx_strand_id
1 'polypeptide(L)'
;RYYPMGHPASVHLYFLADRFQGFLIKHHATNLAVSKLETLETWVMPKKVFKIASPPSDFGRLQFSEVGTDWDAKERLFRNFGGLLGPMDEPVGMQKWGKGPNVTVTVIWVDPVNIIAATYDILIESTAEFTHYKPPLNLPLRPGVWTVKILHHWVPVAETKFLVAPLTFSNRQPIRPGEC
;
A
#
# COMPACT_ATOMS: atom_id res chain seq x y z
N ARG A 1 -27.30 -7.00 14.15
CA ARG A 1 -26.13 -6.28 14.71
C ARG A 1 -25.23 -7.31 15.38
N TYR A 2 -23.92 -7.14 15.27
CA TYR A 2 -22.94 -8.09 15.80
C TYR A 2 -21.97 -7.40 16.77
N TYR A 3 -21.51 -8.15 17.77
CA TYR A 3 -20.39 -7.75 18.63
C TYR A 3 -19.24 -8.75 18.42
N PRO A 4 -18.01 -8.29 18.10
CA PRO A 4 -16.89 -9.17 17.80
C PRO A 4 -16.40 -9.91 19.05
N MET A 5 -16.03 -11.19 18.89
CA MET A 5 -15.57 -12.04 19.98
C MET A 5 -14.22 -12.67 19.67
N GLY A 6 -13.26 -12.53 20.59
CA GLY A 6 -11.94 -13.15 20.48
C GLY A 6 -11.08 -12.59 19.33
N HIS A 7 -10.32 -13.47 18.69
CA HIS A 7 -9.40 -13.15 17.59
C HIS A 7 -9.84 -13.84 16.29
N PRO A 8 -9.34 -13.41 15.12
CA PRO A 8 -9.55 -14.13 13.86
C PRO A 8 -9.14 -15.60 13.97
N ALA A 9 -9.99 -16.49 13.48
CA ALA A 9 -9.76 -17.94 13.50
C ALA A 9 -8.90 -18.41 12.31
N SER A 10 -9.06 -17.78 11.15
CA SER A 10 -8.20 -18.01 9.98
C SER A 10 -8.25 -16.82 9.02
N VAL A 11 -7.18 -16.66 8.23
CA VAL A 11 -7.09 -15.65 7.16
C VAL A 11 -6.56 -16.35 5.90
N HIS A 12 -7.21 -16.11 4.77
CA HIS A 12 -6.78 -16.63 3.46
C HIS A 12 -6.59 -15.48 2.47
N LEU A 13 -5.60 -15.63 1.58
CA LEU A 13 -5.50 -14.82 0.38
C LEU A 13 -6.50 -15.36 -0.66
N TYR A 14 -7.26 -14.47 -1.28
CA TYR A 14 -8.18 -14.85 -2.35
C TYR A 14 -7.66 -14.35 -3.69
N PHE A 15 -7.49 -15.27 -4.64
CA PHE A 15 -7.12 -14.97 -6.02
C PHE A 15 -8.21 -15.47 -6.96
N LEU A 16 -8.49 -14.67 -7.99
CA LEU A 16 -9.39 -15.03 -9.09
C LEU A 16 -8.75 -14.57 -10.39
N ALA A 17 -8.56 -15.49 -11.34
CA ALA A 17 -7.89 -15.24 -12.62
C ALA A 17 -6.54 -14.53 -12.46
N ASP A 18 -5.67 -15.09 -11.61
CA ASP A 18 -4.33 -14.58 -11.27
C ASP A 18 -4.29 -13.14 -10.74
N ARG A 19 -5.43 -12.63 -10.25
CA ARG A 19 -5.53 -11.31 -9.62
C ARG A 19 -5.88 -11.44 -8.16
N PHE A 20 -5.12 -10.76 -7.32
CA PHE A 20 -5.40 -10.65 -5.90
C PHE A 20 -6.74 -9.92 -5.68
N GLN A 21 -7.64 -10.57 -4.96
CA GLN A 21 -8.98 -10.08 -4.63
C GLN A 21 -9.09 -9.60 -3.17
N GLY A 22 -8.04 -9.77 -2.37
CA GLY A 22 -8.02 -9.39 -0.97
C GLY A 22 -8.00 -10.58 -0.03
N PHE A 23 -8.58 -10.39 1.16
CA PHE A 23 -8.51 -11.35 2.26
C PHE A 23 -9.88 -11.92 2.60
N LEU A 24 -9.93 -13.21 2.93
CA LEU A 24 -11.06 -13.86 3.59
C LEU A 24 -10.70 -14.06 5.06
N ILE A 25 -11.46 -13.43 5.97
CA ILE A 25 -11.24 -13.51 7.41
C ILE A 25 -12.39 -14.27 8.05
N LYS A 26 -12.08 -15.40 8.69
CA LYS A 26 -13.04 -16.15 9.51
C LYS A 26 -12.96 -15.67 10.96
N HIS A 27 -14.08 -15.30 11.55
CA HIS A 27 -14.14 -14.75 12.92
C HIS A 27 -15.45 -15.13 13.63
N HIS A 28 -15.46 -14.93 14.94
CA HIS A 28 -16.63 -15.18 15.79
C HIS A 28 -17.26 -13.85 16.21
N ALA A 29 -18.59 -13.81 16.20
CA ALA A 29 -19.34 -12.65 16.63
C ALA A 29 -20.67 -13.04 17.28
N THR A 30 -21.09 -12.29 18.29
CA THR A 30 -22.39 -12.48 18.94
C THR A 30 -23.46 -11.71 18.18
N ASN A 31 -24.46 -12.40 17.66
CA ASN A 31 -25.66 -11.79 17.09
C ASN A 31 -26.53 -11.24 18.23
N LEU A 32 -26.63 -9.92 18.31
CA LEU A 32 -27.29 -9.23 19.42
C LEU A 32 -28.81 -9.39 19.42
N ALA A 33 -29.43 -9.77 18.29
CA ALA A 33 -30.88 -9.92 18.23
C ALA A 33 -31.36 -11.21 18.91
N VAL A 34 -30.55 -12.27 18.83
CA VAL A 34 -30.87 -13.60 19.36
C VAL A 34 -29.93 -14.04 20.49
N SER A 35 -28.95 -13.19 20.84
CA SER A 35 -27.90 -13.44 21.83
C SER A 35 -27.15 -14.77 21.60
N LYS A 36 -26.86 -15.10 20.34
CA LYS A 36 -26.14 -16.33 19.96
C LYS A 36 -24.79 -16.02 19.35
N LEU A 37 -23.81 -16.87 19.67
CA LEU A 37 -22.50 -16.83 19.03
C LEU A 37 -22.61 -17.45 17.62
N GLU A 38 -22.12 -16.73 16.63
CA GLU A 38 -22.09 -17.16 15.23
C GLU A 38 -20.65 -17.11 14.70
N THR A 39 -20.37 -17.94 13.70
CA THR A 39 -19.09 -17.92 12.96
C THR A 39 -19.34 -17.37 11.57
N LEU A 40 -18.58 -16.35 11.20
CA LEU A 40 -18.73 -15.63 9.94
C LEU A 40 -17.42 -15.67 9.15
N GLU A 41 -17.53 -15.55 7.83
CA GLU A 41 -16.40 -15.26 6.95
C GLU A 41 -16.65 -13.94 6.24
N THR A 42 -15.64 -13.05 6.24
CA THR A 42 -15.73 -11.71 5.64
C THR A 42 -14.68 -11.57 4.56
N TRP A 43 -15.12 -11.22 3.36
CA TRP A 43 -14.24 -10.84 2.26
C TRP A 43 -14.01 -9.32 2.27
N VAL A 44 -12.75 -8.92 2.28
CA VAL A 44 -12.33 -7.52 2.13
C VAL A 44 -11.40 -7.36 0.94
N MET A 45 -11.66 -6.35 0.10
CA MET A 45 -10.89 -6.04 -1.12
C MET A 45 -10.31 -4.62 -1.03
N PRO A 46 -9.02 -4.40 -1.39
CA PRO A 46 -8.45 -3.06 -1.44
C PRO A 46 -9.09 -2.21 -2.55
N LYS A 47 -9.27 -0.92 -2.28
CA LYS A 47 -9.71 0.04 -3.30
C LYS A 47 -8.57 0.29 -4.30
N LYS A 48 -8.90 0.52 -5.57
CA LYS A 48 -7.94 1.00 -6.57
C LYS A 48 -7.54 2.44 -6.25
N VAL A 49 -6.26 2.67 -6.00
CA VAL A 49 -5.71 3.97 -5.56
C VAL A 49 -4.75 4.61 -6.55
N PHE A 50 -4.17 3.83 -7.47
CA PHE A 50 -3.33 4.35 -8.54
C PHE A 50 -4.16 5.18 -9.53
N LYS A 51 -3.68 6.38 -9.85
CA LYS A 51 -4.33 7.31 -10.77
C LYS A 51 -3.28 7.97 -11.65
N ILE A 52 -3.55 8.00 -12.95
CA ILE A 52 -2.80 8.84 -13.90
C ILE A 52 -3.37 10.26 -13.82
N ALA A 53 -2.51 11.28 -13.94
CA ALA A 53 -2.91 12.68 -13.90
C ALA A 53 -3.86 13.04 -15.05
N SER A 54 -4.72 14.04 -14.82
CA SER A 54 -5.62 14.62 -15.81
C SER A 54 -5.45 16.15 -15.79
N PRO A 55 -5.14 16.81 -16.93
CA PRO A 55 -4.92 16.21 -18.25
C PRO A 55 -3.71 15.25 -18.25
N PRO A 56 -3.71 14.20 -19.10
CA PRO A 56 -2.57 13.31 -19.22
C PRO A 56 -1.34 14.13 -19.62
N SER A 57 -0.21 13.92 -18.95
CA SER A 57 1.05 14.45 -19.46
C SER A 57 1.39 13.77 -20.79
N ASP A 58 2.14 14.45 -21.66
CA ASP A 58 2.70 13.86 -22.89
C ASP A 58 3.62 12.65 -22.60
N PHE A 59 3.97 12.43 -21.33
CA PHE A 59 4.70 11.29 -20.84
C PHE A 59 3.79 10.05 -20.68
N GLY A 60 3.96 9.07 -21.57
CA GLY A 60 3.13 7.86 -21.64
C GLY A 60 3.80 6.54 -21.22
N ARG A 61 5.03 6.55 -20.69
CA ARG A 61 5.74 5.30 -20.35
C ARG A 61 5.26 4.66 -19.06
N LEU A 62 4.80 5.43 -18.07
CA LEU A 62 4.36 4.87 -16.79
C LEU A 62 3.06 4.07 -16.97
N GLN A 63 3.10 2.79 -16.61
CA GLN A 63 1.94 1.89 -16.66
C GLN A 63 1.27 1.72 -15.30
N PHE A 64 2.08 1.65 -14.23
CA PHE A 64 1.59 1.38 -12.88
C PHE A 64 2.59 1.86 -11.83
N SER A 65 2.08 2.19 -10.63
CA SER A 65 2.92 2.44 -9.46
C SER A 65 2.25 1.93 -8.20
N GLU A 66 3.06 1.33 -7.33
CA GLU A 66 2.64 0.67 -6.11
C GLU A 66 3.65 0.90 -4.99
N VAL A 67 3.17 0.84 -3.76
CA VAL A 67 4.00 0.90 -2.55
C VAL A 67 3.73 -0.35 -1.73
N GLY A 68 4.80 -1.00 -1.27
CA GLY A 68 4.70 -2.23 -0.48
C GLY A 68 6.02 -2.58 0.22
N THR A 69 6.05 -3.78 0.81
CA THR A 69 7.25 -4.38 1.41
C THR A 69 7.49 -5.77 0.83
N ASP A 70 8.67 -6.33 1.07
CA ASP A 70 9.06 -7.67 0.61
C ASP A 70 9.03 -7.79 -0.92
N TRP A 71 9.71 -6.86 -1.60
CA TRP A 71 9.87 -6.90 -3.05
C TRP A 71 10.65 -8.14 -3.49
N ASP A 72 10.04 -8.96 -4.33
CA ASP A 72 10.66 -10.11 -4.98
C ASP A 72 11.22 -9.67 -6.34
N ALA A 73 12.54 -9.56 -6.44
CA ALA A 73 13.20 -9.12 -7.68
C ALA A 73 13.09 -10.14 -8.83
N LYS A 74 12.86 -11.43 -8.52
CA LYS A 74 12.73 -12.49 -9.52
C LYS A 74 11.34 -12.48 -10.14
N GLU A 75 10.30 -12.47 -9.30
CA GLU A 75 8.90 -12.48 -9.73
C GLU A 75 8.34 -11.07 -10.00
N ARG A 76 9.08 -10.03 -9.62
CA ARG A 76 8.77 -8.60 -9.82
C ARG A 76 7.43 -8.19 -9.21
N LEU A 77 7.22 -8.60 -7.95
CA LEU A 77 6.02 -8.31 -7.16
C LEU A 77 6.34 -8.14 -5.68
N PHE A 78 5.42 -7.53 -4.92
CA PHE A 78 5.49 -7.51 -3.46
C PHE A 78 4.90 -8.80 -2.86
N ARG A 79 5.65 -9.49 -1.99
CA ARG A 79 5.16 -10.67 -1.27
C ARG A 79 4.18 -10.32 -0.15
N ASN A 80 4.23 -9.10 0.37
CA ASN A 80 3.15 -8.51 1.17
C ASN A 80 1.99 -8.09 0.26
N PHE A 81 1.21 -9.07 -0.24
CA PHE A 81 0.13 -8.86 -1.22
C PHE A 81 -0.93 -7.83 -0.82
N GLY A 82 -1.16 -7.66 0.49
CA GLY A 82 -2.13 -6.70 1.01
C GLY A 82 -1.61 -5.28 1.16
N GLY A 83 -0.29 -5.06 1.01
CA GLY A 83 0.33 -3.79 1.35
C GLY A 83 0.07 -3.37 2.79
N LEU A 84 0.04 -4.34 3.72
CA LEU A 84 -0.24 -4.09 5.14
C LEU A 84 1.02 -3.48 5.78
N LEU A 85 0.92 -2.24 6.25
CA LEU A 85 2.03 -1.48 6.81
C LEU A 85 1.66 -0.87 8.16
N GLY A 86 2.58 -0.94 9.12
CA GLY A 86 2.58 -0.24 10.39
C GLY A 86 3.61 0.90 10.45
N PRO A 87 3.68 1.62 11.59
CA PRO A 87 4.52 2.82 11.71
C PRO A 87 6.02 2.55 11.64
N MET A 88 6.45 1.31 11.90
CA MET A 88 7.88 0.93 11.93
C MET A 88 8.34 0.27 10.61
N ASP A 89 7.45 0.12 9.64
CA ASP A 89 7.82 -0.47 8.35
C ASP A 89 8.56 0.53 7.46
N GLU A 90 9.45 0.01 6.61
CA GLU A 90 10.21 0.78 5.63
C GLU A 90 9.66 0.52 4.22
N PRO A 91 8.69 1.34 3.73
CA PRO A 91 8.00 1.08 2.48
C PRO A 91 8.92 1.26 1.26
N VAL A 92 8.69 0.45 0.24
CA VAL A 92 9.38 0.50 -1.05
C VAL A 92 8.39 1.01 -2.10
N GLY A 93 8.79 2.02 -2.87
CA GLY A 93 8.03 2.49 -4.02
C GLY A 93 8.48 1.79 -5.29
N MET A 94 7.55 1.23 -6.05
CA MET A 94 7.79 0.57 -7.33
C MET A 94 7.03 1.27 -8.47
N GLN A 95 7.64 1.29 -9.64
CA GLN A 95 7.05 1.78 -10.88
C GLN A 95 7.25 0.76 -12.00
N LYS A 96 6.21 0.57 -12.81
CA LYS A 96 6.22 -0.24 -14.02
C LYS A 96 6.19 0.65 -15.25
N TRP A 97 7.06 0.36 -16.21
CA TRP A 97 7.28 1.16 -17.40
C TRP A 97 7.03 0.37 -18.68
N GLY A 98 6.51 1.05 -19.69
CA GLY A 98 6.53 0.61 -21.08
C GLY A 98 7.84 0.97 -21.79
N LYS A 99 8.00 0.44 -23.00
CA LYS A 99 9.12 0.77 -23.88
C LYS A 99 9.10 2.26 -24.27
N GLY A 100 10.27 2.85 -24.46
CA GLY A 100 10.41 4.23 -24.93
C GLY A 100 11.83 4.78 -24.71
N PRO A 101 12.10 6.04 -25.04
CA PRO A 101 13.42 6.65 -24.83
C PRO A 101 13.75 6.82 -23.34
N ASN A 102 15.04 7.00 -23.04
CA ASN A 102 15.51 7.32 -21.70
C ASN A 102 14.84 8.60 -21.20
N VAL A 103 14.49 8.62 -19.92
CA VAL A 103 13.74 9.73 -19.32
C VAL A 103 13.97 9.77 -17.82
N THR A 104 13.97 10.97 -17.24
CA THR A 104 14.12 11.16 -15.80
C THR A 104 12.80 11.64 -15.22
N VAL A 105 12.36 11.03 -14.12
CA VAL A 105 11.15 11.46 -13.40
C VAL A 105 11.48 11.77 -11.95
N THR A 106 10.70 12.65 -11.34
CA THR A 106 10.78 13.00 -9.93
C THR A 106 9.73 12.22 -9.14
N VAL A 107 10.14 11.55 -8.07
CA VAL A 107 9.26 10.85 -7.14
C VAL A 107 9.19 11.62 -5.83
N ILE A 108 7.97 11.89 -5.35
CA ILE A 108 7.71 12.64 -4.12
C ILE A 108 6.87 11.80 -3.17
N TRP A 109 7.32 11.67 -1.93
CA TRP A 109 6.58 11.01 -0.84
C TRP A 109 5.95 12.07 0.06
N VAL A 110 4.64 12.00 0.22
CA VAL A 110 3.83 12.97 0.98
C VAL A 110 3.09 12.24 2.09
N ASP A 111 3.25 12.74 3.31
CA ASP A 111 2.64 12.17 4.50
C ASP A 111 1.15 12.56 4.66
N PRO A 112 0.43 12.00 5.66
CA PRO A 112 -1.00 12.23 5.84
C PRO A 112 -1.40 13.68 6.19
N VAL A 113 -0.46 14.56 6.55
CA VAL A 113 -0.74 15.99 6.80
C VAL A 113 -0.04 16.91 5.79
N ASN A 114 0.35 16.36 4.64
CA ASN A 114 0.99 17.06 3.52
C ASN A 114 2.45 17.48 3.72
N ILE A 115 3.20 16.83 4.62
CA ILE A 115 4.65 17.02 4.71
C ILE A 115 5.33 16.17 3.63
N ILE A 116 6.23 16.79 2.86
CA ILE A 116 7.09 16.07 1.91
C ILE A 116 8.19 15.36 2.72
N ALA A 117 8.13 14.03 2.76
CA ALA A 117 9.06 13.21 3.53
C ALA A 117 10.33 12.83 2.74
N ALA A 118 10.22 12.69 1.42
CA ALA A 118 11.34 12.42 0.53
C ALA A 118 11.05 12.93 -0.89
N THR A 119 12.10 13.33 -1.60
CA THR A 119 12.05 13.67 -3.03
C THR A 119 13.35 13.23 -3.68
N TYR A 120 13.25 12.57 -4.82
CA TYR A 120 14.41 12.11 -5.58
C TYR A 120 14.04 11.90 -7.04
N ASP A 121 15.04 12.04 -7.91
CA ASP A 121 14.91 11.76 -9.33
C ASP A 121 15.42 10.34 -9.64
N ILE A 122 14.78 9.70 -10.61
CA ILE A 122 15.20 8.40 -11.14
C ILE A 122 15.34 8.45 -12.65
N LEU A 123 16.46 7.95 -13.15
CA LEU A 123 16.67 7.72 -14.58
C LEU A 123 16.00 6.41 -14.98
N ILE A 124 15.10 6.48 -15.95
CA ILE A 124 14.40 5.33 -16.54
C ILE A 124 15.03 5.05 -17.89
N GLU A 125 15.83 3.99 -17.96
CA GLU A 125 16.44 3.54 -19.22
C GLU A 125 15.37 3.06 -20.22
N SER A 126 15.74 3.02 -21.50
CA SER A 126 14.84 2.66 -22.59
C SER A 126 14.34 1.21 -22.53
N THR A 127 15.14 0.35 -21.90
CA THR A 127 14.88 -1.08 -21.68
C THR A 127 14.31 -1.38 -20.30
N ALA A 128 14.24 -0.39 -19.40
CA ALA A 128 13.74 -0.60 -18.04
C ALA A 128 12.24 -0.92 -18.06
N GLU A 129 11.87 -2.05 -17.45
CA GLU A 129 10.47 -2.47 -17.27
C GLU A 129 9.96 -2.15 -15.86
N PHE A 130 10.83 -2.24 -14.85
CA PHE A 130 10.51 -1.97 -13.46
C PHE A 130 11.64 -1.19 -12.79
N THR A 131 11.27 -0.21 -11.98
CA THR A 131 12.18 0.47 -11.04
C THR A 131 11.58 0.40 -9.66
N HIS A 132 12.43 0.28 -8.64
CA HIS A 132 11.99 0.34 -7.26
C HIS A 132 13.06 1.02 -6.40
N TYR A 133 12.62 1.71 -5.35
CA TYR A 133 13.52 2.36 -4.40
C TYR A 133 12.89 2.40 -3.02
N LYS A 134 13.71 2.18 -2.00
CA LYS A 134 13.34 2.30 -0.59
C LYS A 134 13.94 3.60 -0.04
N PRO A 135 13.16 4.68 0.08
CA PRO A 135 13.68 5.93 0.64
C PRO A 135 14.03 5.77 2.13
N PRO A 136 15.09 6.42 2.62
CA PRO A 136 15.45 6.41 4.04
C PRO A 136 14.51 7.34 4.83
N LEU A 137 13.26 6.92 5.06
CA LEU A 137 12.29 7.68 5.84
C LEU A 137 12.56 7.54 7.34
N ASN A 138 12.44 8.64 8.09
CA ASN A 138 12.55 8.59 9.55
C ASN A 138 11.37 7.82 10.15
N LEU A 139 11.68 6.89 11.07
CA LEU A 139 10.69 6.12 11.81
C LEU A 139 10.42 6.75 13.19
N PRO A 140 9.19 6.59 13.74
CA PRO A 140 8.04 5.96 13.11
C PRO A 140 7.41 6.83 12.02
N LEU A 141 6.87 6.19 10.98
CA LEU A 141 6.03 6.84 9.99
C LEU A 141 4.73 7.31 10.64
N ARG A 142 4.31 8.54 10.35
CA ARG A 142 3.01 9.06 10.80
C ARG A 142 1.87 8.16 10.29
N PRO A 143 1.00 7.63 11.17
CA PRO A 143 -0.16 6.86 10.74
C PRO A 143 -1.12 7.69 9.87
N GLY A 144 -1.72 7.05 8.87
CA GLY A 144 -2.68 7.65 7.95
C GLY A 144 -2.42 7.28 6.50
N VAL A 145 -3.11 7.96 5.59
CA VAL A 145 -3.01 7.72 4.15
C VAL A 145 -1.91 8.59 3.56
N TRP A 146 -0.81 7.94 3.17
CA TRP A 146 0.30 8.56 2.47
C TRP A 146 0.02 8.62 0.96
N THR A 147 0.70 9.53 0.27
CA THR A 147 0.62 9.67 -1.18
C THR A 147 2.03 9.68 -1.78
N VAL A 148 2.25 8.88 -2.83
CA VAL A 148 3.45 8.94 -3.67
C VAL A 148 3.05 9.55 -4.99
N LYS A 149 3.75 10.61 -5.40
CA LYS A 149 3.52 11.33 -6.66
C LYS A 149 4.71 11.14 -7.59
N ILE A 150 4.43 11.05 -8.89
CA ILE A 150 5.43 10.99 -9.95
C ILE A 150 5.23 12.20 -10.84
N LEU A 151 6.31 12.92 -11.13
CA LEU A 151 6.30 14.13 -11.95
C LEU A 151 7.37 14.02 -13.04
N HIS A 152 7.15 14.72 -14.15
CA HIS A 152 8.11 14.90 -15.22
C HIS A 152 8.23 16.40 -15.50
N HIS A 153 9.41 16.99 -15.26
CA HIS A 153 9.63 18.44 -15.32
C HIS A 153 8.54 19.24 -14.56
N TRP A 154 8.24 18.84 -13.32
CA TRP A 154 7.19 19.43 -12.47
C TRP A 154 5.75 19.28 -12.99
N VAL A 155 5.53 18.61 -14.12
CA VAL A 155 4.19 18.24 -14.61
C VAL A 155 3.76 16.94 -13.93
N PRO A 156 2.58 16.87 -13.28
CA PRO A 156 2.09 15.65 -12.68
C PRO A 156 1.89 14.54 -13.72
N VAL A 157 2.40 13.34 -13.42
CA VAL A 157 2.24 12.14 -14.27
C VAL A 157 1.22 11.20 -13.65
N ALA A 158 1.41 10.85 -12.39
CA ALA A 158 0.54 9.92 -11.67
C ALA A 158 0.71 10.04 -10.15
N GLU A 159 -0.20 9.42 -9.42
CA GLU A 159 -0.08 9.21 -7.99
C GLU A 159 -0.61 7.84 -7.57
N THR A 160 -0.12 7.36 -6.43
CA THR A 160 -0.66 6.21 -5.71
C THR A 160 -0.71 6.52 -4.22
N LYS A 161 -1.50 5.76 -3.47
CA LYS A 161 -1.69 5.96 -2.03
C LYS A 161 -1.45 4.65 -1.30
N PHE A 162 -0.97 4.73 -0.07
CA PHE A 162 -0.83 3.60 0.83
C PHE A 162 -1.22 3.98 2.25
N LEU A 163 -1.57 2.99 3.05
CA LEU A 163 -2.02 3.18 4.43
C LEU A 163 -0.91 2.75 5.38
N VAL A 164 -0.47 3.66 6.25
CA VAL A 164 0.26 3.31 7.47
C VAL A 164 -0.76 3.20 8.59
N ALA A 165 -1.05 1.98 9.04
CA ALA A 165 -2.08 1.74 10.05
C ALA A 165 -1.54 2.05 11.46
N PRO A 166 -2.30 2.79 12.31
CA PRO A 166 -1.97 2.86 13.72
C PRO A 166 -2.15 1.48 14.37
N LEU A 167 -1.25 1.12 15.27
CA LEU A 167 -1.31 -0.18 15.96
C LEU A 167 -2.24 -0.09 17.17
N THR A 168 -3.15 -1.05 17.29
CA THR A 168 -4.00 -1.22 18.48
C THR A 168 -3.44 -2.24 19.47
N PHE A 169 -2.37 -2.94 19.08
CA PHE A 169 -1.70 -3.95 19.89
C PHE A 169 -0.19 -3.71 19.93
N SER A 170 0.40 -3.90 21.11
CA SER A 170 1.84 -4.02 21.34
C SER A 170 2.09 -5.36 22.04
N ASN A 171 3.04 -6.16 21.55
CA ASN A 171 3.31 -7.51 22.08
C ASN A 171 2.04 -8.38 22.23
N ARG A 172 1.11 -8.26 21.26
CA ARG A 172 -0.19 -8.96 21.23
C ARG A 172 -1.15 -8.61 22.37
N GLN A 173 -0.90 -7.53 23.12
CA GLN A 173 -1.81 -6.96 24.11
C GLN A 173 -2.30 -5.58 23.65
N PRO A 174 -3.48 -5.11 24.11
CA PRO A 174 -3.94 -3.76 23.81
C PRO A 174 -2.87 -2.72 24.17
N ILE A 175 -2.57 -1.82 23.22
CA ILE A 175 -1.54 -0.80 23.40
C ILE A 175 -1.90 0.14 24.56
N ARG A 176 -0.90 0.52 25.36
CA ARG A 176 -1.10 1.44 26.49
C ARG A 176 -0.88 2.90 26.06
N PRO A 177 -1.49 3.87 26.75
CA PRO A 177 -1.14 5.28 26.57
C PRO A 177 0.37 5.49 26.80
N GLY A 178 1.06 6.08 25.82
CA GLY A 178 2.51 6.36 25.87
C GLY A 178 3.42 5.36 25.14
N GLU A 179 2.87 4.30 24.53
CA GLU A 179 3.64 3.33 23.72
C GLU A 179 3.64 3.65 22.20
N CYS A 180 3.04 4.78 21.79
CA CYS A 180 2.96 5.27 20.40
C CYS A 180 3.78 6.54 20.19
#